data_AF-A0A0S8JXH0-F1
#
_entry.id   AF-A0A0S8JXH0-F1
#
_cell.length_a   1.000
_cell.length_b   1.000
_cell.length_c   1.000
_cell.angle_alpha   90.00
_cell.angle_beta   90.00
_cell.angle_gamma   90.00
#
_symmetry.space_group_name_H-M   'P 1'
#
loop_
_entity.id
_entity.type
_entity.pdbx_description
1 polymer ?
#
loop_
_entity_poly.entity_id
_entity_poly.type
_entity_poly.pdbx_seq_one_letter_code
_entity_poly.pdbx_strand_id
1 'polypeptide(L)'
;MGSLLVGLILILAAGIFQGTWALGLKRSEPLSWEAFWAPFSFIGMIVIPFIWVSIVIPDLKAIIDKIPSNVIWIPFLYGAGWGIGAVTFGLAIKYIGMSLSYGINMGIASSVGALIPFFQLDNLQTGLVVAVVAGTMVMLTGVILITRAGILREKHQGKGEDQIVREGHTRIGIILALIGGLSTASFNIGFSKALPVVDVAAETGATKANGSLIAWLFVLSGGFILNFAYAVFLLIKNGSFKDYRTTGSGRGLLVMLATAIGWFAAIGIYGQGAAVMGDLGPIAGWIMFMALALIVSNVWGLRTGEWKGMKVPVKYLYAGNIILILSWIILGLANTI
;
A
#
# COMPACT_ATOMS: atom_id res chain seq x y z
N MET A 1 -20.39 -12.52 13.80
CA MET A 1 -19.11 -12.67 14.53
C MET A 1 -18.03 -13.40 13.73
N GLY A 2 -18.32 -14.58 13.16
CA GLY A 2 -17.29 -15.41 12.49
C GLY A 2 -16.62 -14.77 11.27
N SER A 3 -17.38 -14.18 10.36
CA SER A 3 -16.85 -13.50 9.16
C SER A 3 -15.99 -12.29 9.51
N LEU A 4 -16.44 -11.43 10.43
CA LEU A 4 -15.68 -10.25 10.85
C LEU A 4 -14.34 -10.63 11.48
N LEU A 5 -14.31 -11.62 12.39
CA LEU A 5 -13.07 -12.06 13.01
C LEU A 5 -12.07 -12.60 11.97
N VAL A 6 -12.55 -13.41 11.01
CA VAL A 6 -11.73 -13.89 9.89
C VAL A 6 -11.19 -12.72 9.07
N GLY A 7 -12.04 -11.76 8.73
CA GLY A 7 -11.64 -10.54 8.03
C GLY A 7 -10.53 -9.77 8.76
N LEU A 8 -10.70 -9.53 10.06
CA LEU A 8 -9.72 -8.83 10.90
C LEU A 8 -8.37 -9.58 10.98
N ILE A 9 -8.40 -10.92 11.09
CA ILE A 9 -7.19 -11.75 11.08
C ILE A 9 -6.47 -11.64 9.73
N LEU A 10 -7.22 -11.66 8.62
CA LEU A 10 -6.64 -11.48 7.28
C LEU A 10 -6.03 -10.09 7.13
N ILE A 11 -6.72 -9.03 7.55
CA ILE A 11 -6.18 -7.66 7.54
C ILE A 11 -4.92 -7.55 8.40
N LEU A 12 -4.88 -8.22 9.54
CA LEU A 12 -3.70 -8.29 10.41
C LEU A 12 -2.53 -8.96 9.69
N ALA A 13 -2.74 -10.13 9.10
CA ALA A 13 -1.73 -10.85 8.34
C ALA A 13 -1.22 -10.02 7.15
N ALA A 14 -2.13 -9.40 6.41
CA ALA A 14 -1.81 -8.50 5.31
C ALA A 14 -0.91 -7.34 5.75
N GLY A 15 -1.27 -6.68 6.87
CA GLY A 15 -0.48 -5.58 7.42
C GLY A 15 0.94 -5.99 7.83
N ILE A 16 1.13 -7.22 8.33
CA ILE A 16 2.45 -7.77 8.64
C ILE A 16 3.30 -7.92 7.38
N PHE A 17 2.74 -8.52 6.32
CA PHE A 17 3.44 -8.65 5.05
C PHE A 17 3.79 -7.27 4.47
N GLN A 18 2.84 -6.34 4.46
CA GLN A 18 3.03 -4.99 3.92
C GLN A 18 4.12 -4.20 4.66
N GLY A 19 4.10 -4.23 6.00
CA GLY A 19 5.10 -3.53 6.80
C GLY A 19 6.50 -4.15 6.74
N THR A 20 6.59 -5.43 6.36
CA THR A 20 7.88 -6.15 6.23
C THR A 20 8.51 -5.97 4.86
N TRP A 21 7.71 -5.71 3.82
CA TRP A 21 8.15 -5.59 2.43
C TRP A 21 9.35 -4.65 2.23
N ALA A 22 9.39 -3.52 2.93
CA ALA A 22 10.48 -2.52 2.80
C ALA A 22 11.87 -3.05 3.16
N LEU A 23 11.97 -4.15 3.92
CA LEU A 23 13.25 -4.82 4.21
C LEU A 23 13.85 -5.48 2.96
N GLY A 24 13.00 -5.93 2.04
CA GLY A 24 13.42 -6.59 0.81
C GLY A 24 14.32 -5.70 -0.03
N LEU A 25 13.87 -4.47 -0.27
CA LEU A 25 14.63 -3.46 -1.01
C LEU A 25 15.98 -3.12 -0.34
N LYS A 26 16.04 -3.12 0.99
CA LYS A 26 17.30 -2.88 1.74
C LYS A 26 18.28 -4.05 1.65
N ARG A 27 17.81 -5.25 1.32
CA ARG A 27 18.60 -6.49 1.33
C ARG A 27 18.83 -7.06 -0.07
N SER A 28 18.53 -6.29 -1.11
CA SER A 28 18.64 -6.72 -2.51
C SER A 28 19.94 -6.31 -3.20
N GLU A 29 20.92 -5.78 -2.48
CA GLU A 29 22.27 -5.51 -3.03
C GLU A 29 22.82 -6.78 -3.72
N PRO A 30 23.49 -6.65 -4.89
CA PRO A 30 23.97 -5.42 -5.53
C PRO A 30 22.97 -4.75 -6.49
N LEU A 31 21.69 -5.14 -6.50
CA LEU A 31 20.72 -4.58 -7.45
C LEU A 31 20.46 -3.10 -7.17
N SER A 32 20.63 -2.25 -8.19
CA SER A 32 20.08 -0.89 -8.18
C SER A 32 18.56 -0.89 -8.06
N TRP A 33 17.97 0.28 -7.75
CA TRP A 33 16.53 0.43 -7.58
C TRP A 33 15.76 -0.05 -8.82
N GLU A 34 16.18 0.36 -10.01
CA GLU A 34 15.54 -0.03 -11.27
C GLU A 34 15.74 -1.52 -11.59
N ALA A 35 16.92 -2.08 -11.29
CA ALA A 35 17.22 -3.50 -11.47
C ALA A 35 16.39 -4.39 -10.54
N PHE A 36 16.00 -3.88 -9.35
CA PHE A 36 15.04 -4.51 -8.47
C PHE A 36 13.59 -4.28 -8.94
N TRP A 37 13.22 -3.02 -9.26
CA TRP A 37 11.82 -2.62 -9.48
C TRP A 37 11.22 -3.13 -10.78
N ALA A 38 12.01 -3.25 -11.85
CA ALA A 38 11.52 -3.77 -13.12
C ALA A 38 11.03 -5.23 -13.00
N PRO A 39 11.85 -6.21 -12.57
CA PRO A 39 11.38 -7.59 -12.39
C PRO A 39 10.36 -7.69 -11.24
N PHE A 40 10.48 -6.89 -10.18
CA PHE A 40 9.47 -6.85 -9.12
C PHE A 40 8.09 -6.42 -9.65
N SER A 41 8.04 -5.39 -10.51
CA SER A 41 6.78 -4.91 -11.08
C SER A 41 6.15 -5.97 -11.98
N PHE A 42 6.94 -6.62 -12.81
CA PHE A 42 6.43 -7.71 -13.66
C PHE A 42 5.97 -8.91 -12.84
N ILE A 43 6.81 -9.41 -11.94
CA ILE A 43 6.52 -10.63 -11.18
C ILE A 43 5.43 -10.38 -10.13
N GLY A 44 5.56 -9.32 -9.34
CA GLY A 44 4.66 -9.00 -8.23
C GLY A 44 3.30 -8.45 -8.66
N MET A 45 3.23 -7.70 -9.77
CA MET A 45 1.97 -7.09 -10.21
C MET A 45 1.25 -7.88 -11.31
N ILE A 46 1.94 -8.77 -12.03
CA ILE A 46 1.32 -9.56 -13.12
C ILE A 46 1.42 -11.06 -12.83
N VAL A 47 2.62 -11.60 -12.71
CA VAL A 47 2.84 -13.06 -12.68
C VAL A 47 2.21 -13.71 -11.44
N ILE A 48 2.57 -13.24 -10.24
CA ILE A 48 2.09 -13.82 -8.98
C ILE A 48 0.56 -13.68 -8.84
N PRO A 49 -0.06 -12.50 -9.09
CA PRO A 49 -1.51 -12.36 -9.08
C PRO A 49 -2.19 -13.33 -10.03
N PHE A 50 -1.70 -13.44 -11.27
CA PHE A 50 -2.29 -14.31 -12.28
C PHE A 50 -2.19 -15.79 -11.88
N ILE A 51 -1.04 -16.23 -11.36
CA ILE A 51 -0.85 -17.59 -10.86
C ILE A 51 -1.82 -17.87 -9.71
N TRP A 52 -1.91 -16.98 -8.72
CA TRP A 52 -2.77 -17.18 -7.57
C TRP A 52 -4.23 -17.28 -8.01
N VAL A 53 -4.71 -16.36 -8.83
CA VAL A 53 -6.09 -16.39 -9.35
C VAL A 53 -6.36 -17.69 -10.11
N SER A 54 -5.45 -18.12 -10.98
CA SER A 54 -5.60 -19.34 -11.78
C SER A 54 -5.67 -20.63 -10.93
N ILE A 55 -5.10 -20.62 -9.73
CA ILE A 55 -5.16 -21.76 -8.80
C ILE A 55 -6.51 -21.81 -8.06
N VAL A 56 -7.06 -20.65 -7.71
CA VAL A 56 -8.20 -20.57 -6.76
C VAL A 56 -9.54 -20.24 -7.43
N ILE A 57 -9.53 -19.87 -8.71
CA ILE A 57 -10.72 -19.55 -9.51
C ILE A 57 -10.95 -20.67 -10.54
N PRO A 58 -12.08 -21.41 -10.44
CA PRO A 58 -12.36 -22.56 -11.31
C PRO A 58 -12.50 -22.24 -12.82
N ASP A 59 -13.03 -21.07 -13.18
CA ASP A 59 -13.19 -20.63 -14.57
C ASP A 59 -13.06 -19.10 -14.71
N LEU A 60 -11.81 -18.62 -14.70
CA LEU A 60 -11.53 -17.19 -14.79
C LEU A 60 -12.05 -16.57 -16.10
N LYS A 61 -11.98 -17.32 -17.20
CA LYS A 61 -12.38 -16.81 -18.52
C LYS A 61 -13.89 -16.56 -18.56
N ALA A 62 -14.69 -17.54 -18.13
CA ALA A 62 -16.14 -17.37 -18.10
C ALA A 62 -16.59 -16.21 -17.19
N ILE A 63 -15.88 -15.95 -16.09
CA ILE A 63 -16.14 -14.78 -15.23
C ILE A 63 -15.84 -13.48 -15.99
N ILE A 64 -14.68 -13.39 -16.64
CA ILE A 64 -14.28 -12.18 -17.40
C ILE A 64 -15.26 -11.90 -18.56
N ASP A 65 -15.75 -12.94 -19.24
CA ASP A 65 -16.69 -12.80 -20.35
C ASP A 65 -18.09 -12.31 -19.90
N LYS A 66 -18.45 -12.53 -18.62
CA LYS A 66 -19.74 -12.13 -18.04
C LYS A 66 -19.74 -10.74 -17.40
N ILE A 67 -18.58 -10.25 -16.95
CA ILE A 67 -18.54 -8.96 -16.25
C ILE A 67 -18.70 -7.77 -17.21
N PRO A 68 -19.44 -6.72 -16.81
CA PRO A 68 -19.49 -5.48 -17.57
C PRO A 68 -18.10 -4.87 -17.77
N SER A 69 -17.84 -4.31 -18.95
CA SER A 69 -16.51 -3.79 -19.32
C SER A 69 -16.00 -2.67 -18.40
N ASN A 70 -16.91 -1.90 -17.78
CA ASN A 70 -16.56 -0.88 -16.79
C ASN A 70 -15.96 -1.47 -15.50
N VAL A 71 -16.31 -2.70 -15.13
CA VAL A 71 -15.74 -3.43 -13.97
C VAL A 71 -14.27 -3.82 -14.22
N ILE A 72 -13.82 -3.77 -15.47
CA ILE A 72 -12.41 -4.00 -15.86
C ILE A 72 -11.69 -2.66 -16.04
N TRP A 73 -12.22 -1.80 -16.91
CA TRP A 73 -11.49 -0.60 -17.35
C TRP A 73 -11.43 0.51 -16.30
N ILE A 74 -12.46 0.69 -15.46
CA ILE A 74 -12.41 1.70 -14.39
C ILE A 74 -11.33 1.34 -13.36
N PRO A 75 -11.30 0.12 -12.79
CA PRO A 75 -10.21 -0.29 -11.89
C PRO A 75 -8.82 -0.23 -12.53
N PHE A 76 -8.70 -0.59 -13.81
CA PHE A 76 -7.46 -0.45 -14.57
C PHE A 76 -6.97 1.00 -14.63
N LEU A 77 -7.85 1.97 -14.92
CA LEU A 77 -7.49 3.39 -14.96
C LEU A 77 -7.09 3.92 -13.58
N TYR A 78 -7.79 3.51 -12.52
CA TYR A 78 -7.40 3.82 -11.14
C TYR A 78 -6.03 3.22 -10.78
N GLY A 79 -5.74 2.00 -11.25
CA GLY A 79 -4.44 1.36 -11.17
C GLY A 79 -3.34 2.17 -11.86
N ALA A 80 -3.59 2.64 -13.08
CA ALA A 80 -2.69 3.53 -13.79
C ALA A 80 -2.47 4.85 -13.02
N GLY A 81 -3.54 5.41 -12.43
CA GLY A 81 -3.45 6.56 -11.52
C GLY A 81 -2.51 6.31 -10.34
N TRP A 82 -2.60 5.14 -9.70
CA TRP A 82 -1.67 4.73 -8.65
C TRP A 82 -0.20 4.68 -9.14
N GLY A 83 0.04 4.23 -10.37
CA GLY A 83 1.37 4.25 -10.99
C GLY A 83 1.99 5.65 -11.08
N ILE A 84 1.20 6.68 -11.37
CA ILE A 84 1.64 8.09 -11.33
C ILE A 84 2.04 8.50 -9.90
N GLY A 85 1.27 8.01 -8.91
CA GLY A 85 1.55 8.19 -7.49
C GLY A 85 2.93 7.70 -7.08
N ALA A 86 3.34 6.51 -7.55
CA ALA A 86 4.65 5.94 -7.24
C ALA A 86 5.81 6.84 -7.75
N VAL A 87 5.68 7.41 -8.95
CA VAL A 87 6.70 8.31 -9.53
C VAL A 87 6.76 9.64 -8.77
N THR A 88 5.62 10.29 -8.57
CA THR A 88 5.53 11.59 -7.87
C THR A 88 5.98 11.49 -6.41
N PHE A 89 5.70 10.37 -5.75
CA PHE A 89 6.19 10.07 -4.42
C PHE A 89 7.73 9.97 -4.38
N GLY A 90 8.34 9.26 -5.34
CA GLY A 90 9.79 9.18 -5.46
C GLY A 90 10.44 10.55 -5.68
N LEU A 91 9.78 11.45 -6.43
CA LEU A 91 10.22 12.83 -6.60
C LEU A 91 10.08 13.63 -5.30
N ALA A 92 8.96 13.52 -4.59
CA ALA A 92 8.73 14.23 -3.32
C ALA A 92 9.84 13.94 -2.30
N ILE A 93 10.30 12.68 -2.19
CA ILE A 93 11.39 12.29 -1.30
C ILE A 93 12.67 13.10 -1.58
N LYS A 94 12.97 13.39 -2.84
CA LYS A 94 14.15 14.18 -3.23
C LYS A 94 14.04 15.65 -2.80
N TYR A 95 12.83 16.19 -2.68
CA TYR A 95 12.59 17.60 -2.39
C TYR A 95 12.39 17.89 -0.90
N ILE A 96 11.71 17.01 -0.17
CA ILE A 96 11.28 17.25 1.22
C ILE A 96 11.68 16.13 2.18
N GLY A 97 12.52 15.20 1.73
CA GLY A 97 12.99 14.09 2.54
C GLY A 97 11.99 12.94 2.65
N MET A 98 12.47 11.81 3.19
CA MET A 98 11.70 10.58 3.28
C MET A 98 10.55 10.72 4.28
N SER A 99 10.84 11.20 5.50
CA SER A 99 9.87 11.22 6.58
C SER A 99 8.63 12.07 6.26
N LEU A 100 8.82 13.30 5.75
CA LEU A 100 7.69 14.18 5.42
C LEU A 100 6.91 13.67 4.21
N SER A 101 7.59 13.17 3.18
CA SER A 101 6.93 12.57 2.00
C SER A 101 6.04 11.40 2.39
N TYR A 102 6.56 10.46 3.19
CA TYR A 102 5.78 9.30 3.66
C TYR A 102 4.59 9.72 4.51
N GLY A 103 4.76 10.68 5.42
CA GLY A 103 3.69 11.17 6.27
C GLY A 103 2.50 11.73 5.49
N ILE A 104 2.78 12.66 4.56
CA ILE A 104 1.76 13.28 3.71
C ILE A 104 1.11 12.23 2.80
N ASN A 105 1.92 11.41 2.12
CA ASN A 105 1.45 10.40 1.19
C ASN A 105 0.56 9.36 1.88
N MET A 106 1.02 8.78 2.99
CA MET A 106 0.28 7.74 3.71
C MET A 106 -0.99 8.28 4.33
N GLY A 107 -0.97 9.47 4.95
CA GLY A 107 -2.16 10.06 5.55
C GLY A 107 -3.26 10.32 4.53
N ILE A 108 -2.91 10.84 3.34
CA ILE A 108 -3.87 11.08 2.27
C ILE A 108 -4.33 9.76 1.63
N ALA A 109 -3.41 8.86 1.32
CA ALA A 109 -3.74 7.59 0.68
C ALA A 109 -4.67 6.71 1.53
N SER A 110 -4.45 6.68 2.85
CA SER A 110 -5.29 5.91 3.77
C SER A 110 -6.66 6.56 3.96
N SER A 111 -6.71 7.87 4.20
CA SER A 111 -7.97 8.59 4.43
C SER A 111 -8.81 8.70 3.16
N VAL A 112 -8.27 9.24 2.07
CA VAL A 112 -9.00 9.43 0.81
C VAL A 112 -9.37 8.07 0.19
N GLY A 113 -8.45 7.10 0.24
CA GLY A 113 -8.68 5.77 -0.30
C GLY A 113 -9.84 5.02 0.38
N ALA A 114 -10.15 5.36 1.62
CA ALA A 114 -11.28 4.79 2.36
C ALA A 114 -12.53 5.69 2.38
N LEU A 115 -12.37 7.01 2.55
CA LEU A 115 -13.50 7.92 2.72
C LEU A 115 -14.25 8.19 1.41
N ILE A 116 -13.59 8.20 0.25
CA ILE A 116 -14.28 8.33 -1.04
C ILE A 116 -15.29 7.20 -1.24
N PRO A 117 -14.92 5.90 -1.15
CA PRO A 117 -15.89 4.83 -1.28
C PRO A 117 -16.91 4.83 -0.13
N PHE A 118 -16.51 5.23 1.09
CA PHE A 118 -17.44 5.31 2.23
C PHE A 118 -18.64 6.23 1.98
N PHE A 119 -18.39 7.46 1.50
CA PHE A 119 -19.47 8.41 1.21
C PHE A 119 -20.26 8.09 -0.07
N GLN A 120 -19.91 7.00 -0.78
CA GLN A 120 -20.68 6.48 -1.91
C GLN A 120 -21.60 5.32 -1.50
N LEU A 121 -21.56 4.88 -0.24
CA LEU A 121 -22.50 3.88 0.27
C LEU A 121 -23.89 4.51 0.48
N ASP A 122 -24.92 3.74 0.18
CA ASP A 122 -26.30 4.11 0.46
C ASP A 122 -26.64 3.90 1.95
N ASN A 123 -27.58 4.68 2.47
CA ASN A 123 -28.16 4.51 3.82
C ASN A 123 -27.14 4.51 4.99
N LEU A 124 -26.17 5.43 4.96
CA LEU A 124 -25.18 5.58 6.04
C LEU A 124 -25.84 5.99 7.37
N GLN A 125 -25.74 5.11 8.37
CA GLN A 125 -26.16 5.41 9.73
C GLN A 125 -25.23 6.46 10.37
N THR A 126 -25.81 7.42 11.10
CA THR A 126 -25.03 8.48 11.77
C THR A 126 -23.95 7.91 12.70
N GLY A 127 -24.25 6.84 13.45
CA GLY A 127 -23.28 6.19 14.34
C GLY A 127 -22.08 5.61 13.60
N LEU A 128 -22.30 4.99 12.43
CA LEU A 128 -21.26 4.44 11.59
C LEU A 128 -20.37 5.56 10.99
N VAL A 129 -20.98 6.64 10.51
CA VAL A 129 -20.25 7.82 10.00
C VAL A 129 -19.34 8.40 11.06
N VAL A 130 -19.85 8.60 12.28
CA VAL A 130 -19.06 9.10 13.39
C VAL A 130 -17.90 8.15 13.71
N ALA A 131 -18.14 6.85 13.78
CA ALA A 131 -17.12 5.86 14.11
C ALA A 131 -15.99 5.80 13.05
N VAL A 132 -16.34 5.76 11.75
CA VAL A 132 -15.36 5.71 10.66
C VAL A 132 -14.55 7.01 10.57
N VAL A 133 -15.19 8.17 10.65
CA VAL A 133 -14.50 9.47 10.60
C VAL A 133 -13.61 9.64 11.83
N ALA A 134 -14.11 9.34 13.04
CA ALA A 134 -13.31 9.41 14.26
C ALA A 134 -12.09 8.47 14.20
N GLY A 135 -12.29 7.21 13.80
CA GLY A 135 -11.21 6.25 13.60
C GLY A 135 -10.16 6.75 12.59
N THR A 136 -10.60 7.37 11.50
CA THR A 136 -9.72 7.99 10.50
C THR A 136 -8.92 9.15 11.08
N MET A 137 -9.55 10.05 11.83
CA MET A 137 -8.88 11.19 12.47
C MET A 137 -7.85 10.75 13.51
N VAL A 138 -8.15 9.69 14.26
CA VAL A 138 -7.19 9.06 15.18
C VAL A 138 -6.00 8.50 14.38
N MET A 139 -6.22 7.80 13.27
CA MET A 139 -5.13 7.31 12.41
C MET A 139 -4.25 8.46 11.88
N LEU A 140 -4.86 9.54 11.39
CA LEU A 140 -4.11 10.71 10.91
C LEU A 140 -3.24 11.33 12.01
N THR A 141 -3.75 11.39 13.24
CA THR A 141 -2.96 11.86 14.40
C THR A 141 -1.76 10.96 14.65
N GLY A 142 -1.93 9.64 14.55
CA GLY A 142 -0.84 8.66 14.66
C GLY A 142 0.22 8.85 13.56
N VAL A 143 -0.21 9.03 12.31
CA VAL A 143 0.67 9.31 11.16
C VAL A 143 1.45 10.62 11.37
N ILE A 144 0.82 11.68 11.88
CA ILE A 144 1.49 12.96 12.17
C ILE A 144 2.59 12.76 13.21
N LEU A 145 2.35 12.01 14.29
CA LEU A 145 3.37 11.75 15.31
C LEU A 145 4.54 10.92 14.77
N ILE A 146 4.27 9.89 13.96
CA ILE A 146 5.31 9.08 13.33
C ILE A 146 6.12 9.90 12.32
N THR A 147 5.45 10.76 11.56
CA THR A 147 6.10 11.71 10.63
C THR A 147 7.04 12.64 11.39
N ARG A 148 6.57 13.19 12.51
CA ARG A 148 7.39 14.02 13.40
C ARG A 148 8.57 13.26 13.98
N ALA A 149 8.38 12.00 14.37
CA ALA A 149 9.45 11.13 14.82
C ALA A 149 10.53 10.97 13.74
N GLY A 150 10.13 10.70 12.50
CA GLY A 150 11.02 10.56 11.35
C GLY A 150 11.80 11.84 11.05
N ILE A 151 11.14 13.01 11.04
CA ILE A 151 11.80 14.30 10.83
C ILE A 151 12.82 14.58 11.92
N LEU A 152 12.48 14.33 13.19
CA LEU A 152 13.42 14.51 14.30
C LEU A 152 14.61 13.54 14.18
N ARG A 153 14.38 12.30 13.75
CA ARG A 153 15.44 11.31 13.49
C ARG A 153 16.40 11.79 12.39
N GLU A 154 15.86 12.25 11.26
CA GLU A 154 16.65 12.78 10.14
C GLU A 154 17.52 13.97 10.56
N LYS A 155 16.97 14.87 11.37
CA LYS A 155 17.72 15.98 11.98
C LYS A 155 18.85 15.50 12.89
N HIS A 156 18.59 14.52 13.77
CA HIS A 156 19.62 13.95 14.65
C HIS A 156 20.77 13.27 13.89
N GLN A 157 20.51 12.75 12.70
CA GLN A 157 21.52 12.08 11.88
C GLN A 157 22.36 13.04 11.01
N GLY A 158 22.20 14.37 11.16
CA GLY A 158 22.88 15.36 10.32
C GLY A 158 22.40 15.36 8.85
N LYS A 159 21.47 14.48 8.50
CA LYS A 159 20.80 14.46 7.19
C LYS A 159 19.82 15.63 6.99
N GLY A 160 19.70 16.49 8.01
CA GLY A 160 18.81 17.65 8.02
C GLY A 160 19.43 18.96 7.55
N GLU A 161 20.75 19.07 7.39
CA GLU A 161 21.42 20.36 7.09
C GLU A 161 22.00 20.45 5.66
N ASP A 162 22.31 19.34 4.97
CA ASP A 162 22.89 19.39 3.62
C ASP A 162 21.91 19.14 2.45
N GLN A 163 20.64 18.84 2.72
CA GLN A 163 19.62 18.59 1.68
C GLN A 163 18.32 19.39 1.85
N ILE A 164 18.26 20.31 2.82
CA ILE A 164 17.03 20.98 3.20
C ILE A 164 17.14 22.49 2.91
N VAL A 165 16.34 22.92 1.93
CA VAL A 165 15.80 24.28 1.74
C VAL A 165 16.70 25.26 0.99
N ARG A 166 16.60 25.23 -0.35
CA ARG A 166 16.20 26.47 -1.05
C ARG A 166 14.68 26.54 -0.93
N GLU A 167 14.13 27.62 -0.35
CA GLU A 167 12.68 27.77 -0.06
C GLU A 167 11.75 27.47 -1.25
N GLY A 168 12.23 27.59 -2.50
CA GLY A 168 11.49 27.22 -3.71
C GLY A 168 11.28 25.71 -3.94
N HIS A 169 12.09 24.84 -3.34
CA HIS A 169 12.04 23.39 -3.56
C HIS A 169 11.08 22.66 -2.59
N THR A 170 10.86 23.20 -1.39
CA THR A 170 9.96 22.61 -0.39
C THR A 170 8.49 22.64 -0.85
N ARG A 171 8.03 23.76 -1.43
CA ARG A 171 6.65 23.89 -1.93
C ARG A 171 6.35 22.86 -3.02
N ILE A 172 7.29 22.68 -3.95
CA ILE A 172 7.18 21.69 -5.03
C ILE A 172 7.10 20.29 -4.44
N GLY A 173 7.98 19.94 -3.49
CA GLY A 173 7.96 18.63 -2.85
C GLY A 173 6.65 18.33 -2.09
N ILE A 174 6.08 19.32 -1.41
CA ILE A 174 4.76 19.17 -0.76
C ILE A 174 3.68 18.92 -1.82
N ILE A 175 3.63 19.70 -2.90
CA ILE A 175 2.65 19.48 -3.99
C ILE A 175 2.79 18.07 -4.58
N LEU A 176 4.03 17.61 -4.83
CA LEU A 176 4.30 16.26 -5.31
C LEU A 176 3.86 15.19 -4.32
N ALA A 177 4.05 15.39 -3.01
CA ALA A 177 3.58 14.46 -1.99
C ALA A 177 2.05 14.41 -1.89
N LEU A 178 1.36 15.55 -2.06
CA LEU A 178 -0.10 15.61 -2.11
C LEU A 178 -0.64 14.86 -3.34
N ILE A 179 -0.06 15.11 -4.52
CA ILE A 179 -0.40 14.40 -5.76
C ILE A 179 -0.12 12.90 -5.59
N GLY A 180 1.03 12.54 -5.02
CA GLY A 180 1.39 11.16 -4.71
C GLY A 180 0.36 10.49 -3.81
N GLY A 181 -0.07 11.16 -2.74
CA GLY A 181 -1.06 10.65 -1.79
C GLY A 181 -2.43 10.42 -2.43
N LEU A 182 -2.91 11.41 -3.17
CA LEU A 182 -4.20 11.33 -3.88
C LEU A 182 -4.17 10.25 -4.98
N SER A 183 -3.07 10.19 -5.73
CA SER A 183 -2.86 9.16 -6.73
C SER A 183 -2.79 7.78 -6.09
N THR A 184 -2.16 7.66 -4.91
CA THR A 184 -2.09 6.38 -4.18
C THR A 184 -3.45 5.93 -3.65
N ALA A 185 -4.32 6.85 -3.24
CA ALA A 185 -5.70 6.54 -2.86
C ALA A 185 -6.46 5.82 -3.99
N SER A 186 -6.13 6.12 -5.25
CA SER A 186 -6.71 5.46 -6.44
C SER A 186 -6.58 3.94 -6.39
N PHE A 187 -5.52 3.41 -5.78
CA PHE A 187 -5.29 1.97 -5.69
C PHE A 187 -6.46 1.25 -5.01
N ASN A 188 -6.88 1.74 -3.84
CA ASN A 188 -7.99 1.14 -3.09
C ASN A 188 -9.37 1.49 -3.68
N ILE A 189 -9.51 2.69 -4.24
CA ILE A 189 -10.75 3.08 -4.93
C ILE A 189 -10.97 2.17 -6.15
N GLY A 190 -9.92 1.88 -6.92
CA GLY A 190 -9.95 0.93 -8.03
C GLY A 190 -10.35 -0.47 -7.58
N PHE A 191 -9.81 -0.94 -6.45
CA PHE A 191 -10.20 -2.22 -5.86
C PHE A 191 -11.69 -2.24 -5.48
N SER A 192 -12.17 -1.20 -4.79
CA SER A 192 -13.60 -1.07 -4.45
C SER A 192 -14.50 -1.07 -5.69
N LYS A 193 -14.10 -0.39 -6.77
CA LYS A 193 -14.85 -0.38 -8.05
C LYS A 193 -14.79 -1.71 -8.80
N ALA A 194 -13.82 -2.56 -8.52
CA ALA A 194 -13.70 -3.88 -9.09
C ALA A 194 -14.51 -4.95 -8.34
N LEU A 195 -14.95 -4.69 -7.09
CA LEU A 195 -15.66 -5.66 -6.26
C LEU A 195 -16.93 -6.29 -6.87
N PRO A 196 -17.68 -5.66 -7.79
CA PRO A 196 -18.77 -6.35 -8.49
C PRO A 196 -18.35 -7.65 -9.20
N VAL A 197 -17.05 -7.83 -9.51
CA VAL A 197 -16.53 -9.11 -10.02
C VAL A 197 -16.72 -10.28 -9.04
N VAL A 198 -16.80 -9.99 -7.74
CA VAL A 198 -16.96 -11.00 -6.69
C VAL A 198 -18.30 -11.70 -6.79
N ASP A 199 -19.37 -10.96 -7.12
CA ASP A 199 -20.71 -11.50 -7.24
C ASP A 199 -20.82 -12.43 -8.47
N VAL A 200 -20.22 -12.03 -9.60
CA VAL A 200 -20.15 -12.88 -10.80
C VAL A 200 -19.26 -14.11 -10.57
N ALA A 201 -18.16 -13.97 -9.84
CA ALA A 201 -17.31 -15.10 -9.48
C ALA A 201 -18.04 -16.11 -8.58
N ALA A 202 -18.94 -15.66 -7.69
CA ALA A 202 -19.72 -16.52 -6.84
C ALA A 202 -20.66 -17.45 -7.63
N GLU A 203 -21.17 -17.02 -8.80
CA GLU A 203 -21.97 -17.87 -9.69
C GLU A 203 -21.21 -19.11 -10.20
N THR A 204 -19.88 -19.04 -10.22
CA THR A 204 -19.00 -20.16 -10.65
C THR A 204 -18.50 -21.01 -9.48
N GLY A 205 -19.01 -20.77 -8.27
CA GLY A 205 -18.61 -21.47 -7.05
C GLY A 205 -17.38 -20.90 -6.34
N ALA A 206 -16.86 -19.74 -6.76
CA ALA A 206 -15.77 -19.07 -6.06
C ALA A 206 -16.25 -18.46 -4.74
N THR A 207 -15.41 -18.51 -3.70
CA THR A 207 -15.69 -17.80 -2.45
C THR A 207 -15.53 -16.30 -2.63
N LYS A 208 -16.20 -15.49 -1.78
CA LYS A 208 -16.04 -14.02 -1.80
C LYS A 208 -14.58 -13.57 -1.69
N ALA A 209 -13.83 -14.25 -0.82
CA ALA A 209 -12.40 -14.02 -0.65
C ALA A 209 -11.64 -14.26 -1.96
N ASN A 210 -11.83 -15.42 -2.61
CA ASN A 210 -11.12 -15.75 -3.85
C ASN A 210 -11.53 -14.83 -5.00
N GLY A 211 -12.81 -14.48 -5.13
CA GLY A 211 -13.29 -13.54 -6.14
C GLY A 211 -12.59 -12.17 -6.09
N SER A 212 -12.24 -11.70 -4.88
CA SER A 212 -11.53 -10.41 -4.72
C SER A 212 -10.12 -10.40 -5.32
N LEU A 213 -9.52 -11.56 -5.56
CA LEU A 213 -8.20 -11.63 -6.20
C LEU A 213 -8.28 -11.25 -7.68
N ILE A 214 -9.44 -11.46 -8.31
CA ILE A 214 -9.70 -11.05 -9.71
C ILE A 214 -9.68 -9.51 -9.80
N ALA A 215 -10.26 -8.82 -8.81
CA ALA A 215 -10.24 -7.36 -8.74
C ALA A 215 -8.82 -6.78 -8.79
N TRP A 216 -7.86 -7.44 -8.14
CA TRP A 216 -6.46 -7.04 -8.18
C TRP A 216 -5.82 -7.20 -9.55
N LEU A 217 -6.23 -8.17 -10.37
CA LEU A 217 -5.69 -8.30 -11.74
C LEU A 217 -5.92 -7.02 -12.54
N PHE A 218 -7.10 -6.41 -12.43
CA PHE A 218 -7.43 -5.20 -13.19
C PHE A 218 -6.65 -3.99 -12.70
N VAL A 219 -6.66 -3.74 -11.38
CA VAL A 219 -5.94 -2.60 -10.76
C VAL A 219 -4.44 -2.72 -10.97
N LEU A 220 -3.86 -3.89 -10.73
CA LEU A 220 -2.42 -4.10 -10.85
C LEU A 220 -1.94 -4.02 -12.30
N SER A 221 -2.75 -4.48 -13.27
CA SER A 221 -2.40 -4.36 -14.70
C SER A 221 -2.26 -2.89 -15.13
N GLY A 222 -3.14 -2.01 -14.65
CA GLY A 222 -3.03 -0.58 -14.92
C GLY A 222 -1.78 0.04 -14.29
N GLY A 223 -1.53 -0.27 -13.02
CA GLY A 223 -0.36 0.24 -12.29
C GLY A 223 0.96 -0.29 -12.82
N PHE A 224 0.97 -1.53 -13.31
CA PHE A 224 2.14 -2.20 -13.88
C PHE A 224 2.74 -1.39 -15.03
N ILE A 225 1.92 -0.84 -15.93
CA ILE A 225 2.41 -0.14 -17.13
C ILE A 225 3.38 0.97 -16.74
N LEU A 226 2.97 1.88 -15.85
CA LEU A 226 3.81 3.01 -15.45
C LEU A 226 4.99 2.58 -14.59
N ASN A 227 4.78 1.65 -13.65
CA ASN A 227 5.84 1.17 -12.77
C ASN A 227 6.95 0.46 -13.55
N PHE A 228 6.57 -0.45 -14.45
CA PHE A 228 7.49 -1.20 -15.28
C PHE A 228 8.16 -0.33 -16.33
N ALA A 229 7.38 0.49 -17.06
CA ALA A 229 7.96 1.37 -18.08
C ALA A 229 8.98 2.35 -17.49
N TYR A 230 8.68 2.95 -16.33
CA TYR A 230 9.61 3.85 -15.66
C TYR A 230 10.87 3.14 -15.15
N ALA A 231 10.73 1.96 -14.55
CA ALA A 231 11.87 1.17 -14.11
C ALA A 231 12.74 0.73 -15.29
N VAL A 232 12.15 0.21 -16.36
CA VAL A 232 12.88 -0.19 -17.58
C VAL A 232 13.58 1.02 -18.22
N PHE A 233 12.91 2.17 -18.28
CA PHE A 233 13.52 3.41 -18.75
C PHE A 233 14.78 3.76 -17.95
N LEU A 234 14.72 3.72 -16.62
CA LEU A 234 15.89 3.96 -15.77
C LEU A 234 16.97 2.89 -15.95
N LEU A 235 16.58 1.64 -16.15
CA LEU A 235 17.49 0.52 -16.33
C LEU A 235 18.33 0.66 -17.60
N ILE A 236 17.71 1.14 -18.68
CA ILE A 236 18.39 1.50 -19.92
C ILE A 236 19.23 2.76 -19.72
N LYS A 237 18.64 3.83 -19.18
CA LYS A 237 19.29 5.14 -19.03
C LYS A 237 20.56 5.07 -18.16
N ASN A 238 20.53 4.28 -17.08
CA ASN A 238 21.63 4.18 -16.13
C ASN A 238 22.60 3.04 -16.46
N GLY A 239 22.30 2.20 -17.47
CA GLY A 239 23.10 1.04 -17.82
C GLY A 239 23.13 -0.03 -16.72
N SER A 240 22.06 -0.14 -15.93
CA SER A 240 21.98 -0.98 -14.74
C SER A 240 21.73 -2.46 -15.04
N PHE A 241 21.61 -2.85 -16.32
CA PHE A 241 21.61 -4.26 -16.75
C PHE A 241 22.83 -5.04 -16.23
N LYS A 242 23.95 -4.37 -16.02
CA LYS A 242 25.17 -4.97 -15.46
C LYS A 242 24.96 -5.57 -14.07
N ASP A 243 24.02 -5.03 -13.29
CA ASP A 243 23.73 -5.48 -11.93
C ASP A 243 23.28 -6.95 -11.90
N TYR A 244 22.62 -7.42 -12.95
CA TYR A 244 22.21 -8.82 -13.11
C TYR A 244 23.37 -9.78 -13.37
N ARG A 245 24.56 -9.26 -13.71
CA ARG A 245 25.79 -10.03 -13.92
C ARG A 245 26.81 -9.82 -12.82
N THR A 246 26.59 -8.87 -11.92
CA THR A 246 27.44 -8.61 -10.76
C THR A 246 27.41 -9.79 -9.78
N THR A 247 28.54 -10.07 -9.14
CA THR A 247 28.64 -11.09 -8.08
C THR A 247 27.62 -10.81 -6.97
N GLY A 248 26.85 -11.84 -6.59
CA GLY A 248 25.79 -11.71 -5.58
C GLY A 248 24.42 -11.32 -6.14
N SER A 249 24.30 -11.00 -7.44
CA SER A 249 23.03 -10.71 -8.13
C SER A 249 21.97 -11.80 -7.96
N GLY A 250 22.35 -13.07 -7.98
CA GLY A 250 21.43 -14.19 -7.74
C GLY A 250 20.75 -14.10 -6.37
N ARG A 251 21.48 -13.75 -5.31
CA ARG A 251 20.90 -13.52 -3.98
C ARG A 251 19.98 -12.29 -3.99
N GLY A 252 20.39 -11.21 -4.64
CA GLY A 252 19.56 -10.01 -4.80
C GLY A 252 18.24 -10.30 -5.52
N LEU A 253 18.27 -11.12 -6.58
CA LEU A 253 17.09 -11.56 -7.33
C LEU A 253 16.18 -12.49 -6.51
N LEU A 254 16.75 -13.39 -5.70
CA LEU A 254 15.97 -14.22 -4.78
C LEU A 254 15.28 -13.37 -3.70
N VAL A 255 15.97 -12.37 -3.16
CA VAL A 255 15.37 -11.41 -2.22
C VAL A 255 14.26 -10.61 -2.92
N MET A 256 14.48 -10.15 -4.15
CA MET A 256 13.46 -9.48 -4.96
C MET A 256 12.23 -10.37 -5.19
N LEU A 257 12.42 -11.64 -5.54
CA LEU A 257 11.33 -12.60 -5.72
C LEU A 257 10.55 -12.81 -4.42
N ALA A 258 11.23 -13.07 -3.30
CA ALA A 258 10.60 -13.21 -2.00
C ALA A 258 9.83 -11.94 -1.60
N THR A 259 10.36 -10.77 -1.95
CA THR A 259 9.73 -9.48 -1.71
C THR A 259 8.49 -9.28 -2.58
N ALA A 260 8.51 -9.70 -3.84
CA ALA A 260 7.35 -9.69 -4.74
C ALA A 260 6.23 -10.61 -4.22
N ILE A 261 6.58 -11.81 -3.77
CA ILE A 261 5.63 -12.75 -3.13
C ILE A 261 5.03 -12.15 -1.87
N GLY A 262 5.86 -11.61 -0.97
CA GLY A 262 5.38 -10.99 0.26
C GLY A 262 4.50 -9.77 0.01
N TRP A 263 4.83 -8.95 -0.99
CA TRP A 263 4.03 -7.78 -1.37
C TRP A 263 2.66 -8.18 -1.90
N PHE A 264 2.60 -9.11 -2.86
CA PHE A 264 1.31 -9.53 -3.37
C PHE A 264 0.52 -10.32 -2.32
N ALA A 265 1.18 -11.10 -1.46
CA ALA A 265 0.51 -11.73 -0.32
C ALA A 265 -0.15 -10.67 0.58
N ALA A 266 0.50 -9.54 0.84
CA ALA A 266 -0.11 -8.45 1.57
C ALA A 266 -1.41 -7.96 0.90
N ILE A 267 -1.34 -7.64 -0.40
CA ILE A 267 -2.47 -7.07 -1.15
C ILE A 267 -3.59 -8.09 -1.37
N GLY A 268 -3.25 -9.32 -1.75
CA GLY A 268 -4.19 -10.42 -1.96
C GLY A 268 -4.94 -10.79 -0.68
N ILE A 269 -4.21 -10.98 0.44
CA ILE A 269 -4.83 -11.27 1.75
C ILE A 269 -5.66 -10.08 2.23
N TYR A 270 -5.20 -8.84 2.00
CA TYR A 270 -6.00 -7.65 2.27
C TYR A 270 -7.33 -7.69 1.50
N GLY A 271 -7.29 -7.97 0.19
CA GLY A 271 -8.49 -8.08 -0.63
C GLY A 271 -9.46 -9.16 -0.14
N GLN A 272 -8.92 -10.33 0.22
CA GLN A 272 -9.70 -11.41 0.83
C GLN A 272 -10.36 -10.97 2.13
N GLY A 273 -9.60 -10.32 3.03
CA GLY A 273 -10.11 -9.80 4.30
C GLY A 273 -11.21 -8.76 4.09
N ALA A 274 -10.97 -7.80 3.19
CA ALA A 274 -11.94 -6.77 2.84
C ALA A 274 -13.23 -7.38 2.26
N ALA A 275 -13.14 -8.34 1.34
CA ALA A 275 -14.32 -8.97 0.74
C ALA A 275 -15.14 -9.78 1.77
N VAL A 276 -14.49 -10.39 2.77
CA VAL A 276 -15.16 -11.11 3.86
C VAL A 276 -15.81 -10.15 4.86
N MET A 277 -15.25 -8.96 5.06
CA MET A 277 -15.81 -7.90 5.91
C MET A 277 -17.04 -7.21 5.29
N GLY A 278 -17.31 -7.42 3.99
CA GLY A 278 -18.43 -6.80 3.29
C GLY A 278 -18.16 -5.34 2.94
N ASP A 279 -19.21 -4.52 2.93
CA ASP A 279 -19.18 -3.15 2.39
C ASP A 279 -18.15 -2.26 3.10
N LEU A 280 -17.91 -2.46 4.40
CA LEU A 280 -16.93 -1.71 5.17
C LEU A 280 -15.49 -2.23 5.02
N GLY A 281 -15.29 -3.38 4.38
CA GLY A 281 -13.95 -3.98 4.19
C GLY A 281 -12.98 -3.07 3.44
N PRO A 282 -13.34 -2.53 2.26
CA PRO A 282 -12.52 -1.56 1.54
C PRO A 282 -12.30 -0.23 2.27
N ILE A 283 -13.09 0.05 3.31
CA ILE A 283 -13.06 1.33 4.02
C ILE A 283 -12.27 1.18 5.32
N ALA A 284 -12.87 0.52 6.31
CA ALA A 284 -12.25 0.27 7.61
C ALA A 284 -11.03 -0.64 7.45
N GLY A 285 -11.16 -1.71 6.68
CA GLY A 285 -10.05 -2.64 6.42
C GLY A 285 -8.85 -1.97 5.76
N TRP A 286 -9.05 -1.01 4.85
CA TRP A 286 -7.96 -0.26 4.20
C TRP A 286 -7.18 0.60 5.20
N ILE A 287 -7.90 1.37 6.04
CA ILE A 287 -7.25 2.21 7.05
C ILE A 287 -6.50 1.33 8.06
N MET A 288 -7.14 0.24 8.50
CA MET A 288 -6.55 -0.74 9.41
C MET A 288 -5.30 -1.40 8.83
N PHE A 289 -5.33 -1.80 7.55
CA PHE A 289 -4.20 -2.35 6.82
C PHE A 289 -3.02 -1.36 6.74
N MET A 290 -3.29 -0.11 6.36
CA MET A 290 -2.26 0.94 6.26
C MET A 290 -1.65 1.30 7.62
N ALA A 291 -2.47 1.39 8.67
CA ALA A 291 -2.01 1.64 10.03
C ALA A 291 -1.10 0.51 10.54
N LEU A 292 -1.51 -0.75 10.33
CA LEU A 292 -0.70 -1.91 10.72
C LEU A 292 0.62 -1.99 9.94
N ALA A 293 0.58 -1.75 8.63
CA ALA A 293 1.79 -1.71 7.82
C ALA A 293 2.81 -0.70 8.37
N LEU A 294 2.33 0.47 8.79
CA LEU A 294 3.19 1.51 9.38
C LEU A 294 3.75 1.09 10.76
N ILE A 295 2.92 0.49 11.62
CA ILE A 295 3.37 -0.07 12.92
C ILE A 295 4.46 -1.12 12.71
N VAL A 296 4.23 -2.09 11.82
CA VAL A 296 5.17 -3.19 11.55
C VAL A 296 6.46 -2.68 10.93
N SER A 297 6.39 -1.73 10.00
CA SER A 297 7.56 -1.05 9.44
C SER A 297 8.39 -0.34 10.52
N ASN A 298 7.72 0.34 11.46
CA ASN A 298 8.39 0.99 12.59
C ASN A 298 9.08 -0.01 13.54
N VAL A 299 8.45 -1.17 13.80
CA VAL A 299 9.06 -2.26 14.57
C VAL A 299 10.33 -2.76 13.88
N TRP A 300 10.30 -2.93 12.56
CA TRP A 300 11.50 -3.30 11.80
C TRP A 300 12.57 -2.22 11.87
N GLY A 301 12.22 -0.94 11.72
CA GLY A 301 13.17 0.17 11.88
C GLY A 301 13.84 0.19 13.27
N LEU A 302 13.08 -0.11 14.33
CA LEU A 302 13.63 -0.25 15.69
C LEU A 302 14.62 -1.42 15.77
N ARG A 303 14.27 -2.58 15.19
CA ARG A 303 15.11 -3.79 15.19
C ARG A 303 16.38 -3.66 14.35
N THR A 304 16.34 -2.93 13.24
CA THR A 304 17.52 -2.66 12.40
C THR A 304 18.44 -1.60 13.02
N GLY A 305 18.05 -1.01 14.15
CA GLY A 305 18.87 -0.03 14.86
C GLY A 305 18.79 1.39 14.30
N GLU A 306 17.85 1.69 13.40
CA GLU A 306 17.71 3.02 12.77
C GLU A 306 17.46 4.15 13.79
N TRP A 307 16.97 3.79 14.97
CA TRP A 307 16.60 4.72 16.03
C TRP A 307 17.55 4.69 17.24
N LYS A 308 18.67 3.96 17.13
CA LYS A 308 19.63 3.78 18.23
C LYS A 308 20.20 5.15 18.65
N GLY A 309 20.16 5.42 19.96
CA GLY A 309 20.65 6.67 20.55
C GLY A 309 19.66 7.85 20.51
N MET A 310 18.46 7.70 19.93
CA MET A 310 17.54 8.82 19.68
C MET A 310 16.31 8.82 20.58
N LYS A 311 16.49 9.20 21.85
CA LYS A 311 15.42 9.13 22.88
C LYS A 311 14.16 9.93 22.50
N VAL A 312 14.31 11.15 21.99
CA VAL A 312 13.16 12.02 21.67
C VAL A 312 12.39 11.53 20.44
N PRO A 313 13.02 11.27 19.28
CA PRO A 313 12.33 10.69 18.12
C PRO A 313 11.57 9.40 18.47
N VAL A 314 12.18 8.49 19.25
CA VAL A 314 11.57 7.22 19.65
C VAL A 314 10.30 7.40 20.49
N LYS A 315 10.22 8.43 21.35
CA LYS A 315 9.00 8.72 22.11
C LYS A 315 7.82 9.07 21.20
N TYR A 316 8.04 9.89 20.18
CA TYR A 316 7.01 10.22 19.19
C TYR A 316 6.62 9.00 18.36
N LEU A 317 7.58 8.14 18.01
CA LEU A 317 7.34 6.89 17.29
C LEU A 317 6.40 5.97 18.09
N TYR A 318 6.68 5.76 19.38
CA TYR A 318 5.83 4.94 20.24
C TYR A 318 4.45 5.55 20.45
N ALA A 319 4.36 6.85 20.72
CA ALA A 319 3.08 7.54 20.87
C ALA A 319 2.23 7.40 19.60
N GLY A 320 2.82 7.60 18.43
CA GLY A 320 2.12 7.43 17.15
C GLY A 320 1.66 5.99 16.91
N ASN A 321 2.50 4.98 17.19
CA ASN A 321 2.10 3.58 17.08
C ASN A 321 0.93 3.23 18.01
N ILE A 322 0.92 3.72 19.25
CA ILE A 322 -0.21 3.52 20.18
C ILE A 322 -1.49 4.12 19.61
N ILE A 323 -1.42 5.34 19.09
CA ILE A 323 -2.57 6.01 18.47
C ILE A 323 -3.07 5.23 17.23
N LEU A 324 -2.18 4.67 16.41
CA LEU A 324 -2.57 3.83 15.29
C LEU A 324 -3.29 2.55 15.74
N ILE A 325 -2.86 1.94 16.85
CA ILE A 325 -3.56 0.79 17.45
C ILE A 325 -4.96 1.20 17.93
N LEU A 326 -5.10 2.36 18.56
CA LEU A 326 -6.41 2.88 18.97
C LEU A 326 -7.34 3.09 17.77
N SER A 327 -6.82 3.65 16.67
CA SER A 327 -7.60 3.76 15.41
C SER A 327 -8.05 2.40 14.90
N TRP A 328 -7.16 1.40 14.92
CA TRP A 328 -7.46 0.04 14.48
C TRP A 328 -8.62 -0.56 15.30
N ILE A 329 -8.62 -0.37 16.63
CA ILE A 329 -9.70 -0.84 17.51
C ILE A 329 -11.02 -0.12 17.19
N ILE A 330 -10.99 1.21 17.06
CA ILE A 330 -12.20 2.01 16.75
C ILE A 330 -12.83 1.55 15.43
N LEU A 331 -12.02 1.36 14.38
CA LEU A 331 -12.49 0.94 13.07
C LEU A 331 -12.95 -0.53 13.06
N GLY A 332 -12.30 -1.39 13.84
CA GLY A 332 -12.76 -2.76 14.07
C GLY A 332 -14.16 -2.80 14.71
N LEU A 333 -14.41 -1.94 15.70
CA LEU A 333 -15.74 -1.80 16.33
C LEU A 333 -16.76 -1.10 15.43
N ALA A 334 -16.33 -0.21 14.53
CA ALA A 334 -17.21 0.41 13.55
C ALA A 334 -17.86 -0.63 12.62
N ASN A 335 -17.20 -1.76 12.36
CA ASN A 335 -17.74 -2.88 11.58
C ASN A 335 -18.85 -3.68 12.29
N THR A 336 -19.19 -3.36 13.53
CA THR A 336 -20.27 -4.02 14.28
C THR A 336 -21.54 -3.17 14.39
N ILE A 337 -21.54 -1.97 13.81
CA ILE A 337 -22.68 -1.02 13.74
C ILE A 337 -23.44 -1.29 12.43
#